data_AF-A0A4Z2EI91-F1
#
_entry.id   AF-A0A4Z2EI91-F1
#
_cell.length_a   1.000
_cell.length_b   1.000
_cell.length_c   1.000
_cell.angle_alpha   90.00
_cell.angle_beta   90.00
_cell.angle_gamma   90.00
#
_symmetry.space_group_name_H-M   'P 1'
#
loop_
_entity.id
_entity.type
_entity.pdbx_description
1 polymer ?
#
loop_
_entity_poly.entity_id
_entity_poly.type
_entity_poly.pdbx_seq_one_letter_code
_entity_poly.pdbx_strand_id
1 'polypeptide(L)'
;MYTLGARADSYYEYLLKQWIQGGKTEDQLLEDYLQAIEGVKKNLLQKSSPNGLTFVGEISHGQFSPKMDHLVCFLPGTLALGAHHGLPADHMDLAQRLMETCYQMYLQMETGLSPEIVHFNMHQGSTRDIEVKLADRHNLLRPETVESLFYLYRFTKDHKYQDWGWEILQSFNKYTKVSTSKVSTPRSVHQGQYTKVSTSKVSTPRSVRARSVHQGQYTKLSTPRSVHQGQYTKVSTPSSVHQGQYTKLSTSRRSFSRSAAGGPPRGSGCLVNSRLGFRIEV
;
A
#
# COMPACT_ATOMS: atom_id res chain seq x y z
N MET A 1 -19.83 -13.94 7.78
CA MET A 1 -19.26 -13.51 6.48
C MET A 1 -17.76 -13.40 6.69
N TYR A 2 -16.98 -14.07 5.85
CA TYR A 2 -15.52 -14.03 5.86
C TYR A 2 -15.05 -13.50 4.51
N THR A 3 -14.25 -12.44 4.53
CA THR A 3 -13.69 -11.78 3.34
C THR A 3 -12.29 -11.29 3.68
N LEU A 4 -11.43 -11.20 2.67
CA LEU A 4 -10.16 -10.48 2.74
C LEU A 4 -10.24 -9.10 2.08
N GLY A 5 -11.42 -8.68 1.65
CA GLY A 5 -11.69 -7.36 1.09
C GLY A 5 -12.02 -6.33 2.16
N ALA A 6 -12.88 -5.38 1.80
CA ALA A 6 -13.17 -4.24 2.66
C ALA A 6 -13.59 -4.65 4.08
N ARG A 7 -13.08 -3.92 5.08
CA ARG A 7 -13.33 -4.08 6.53
C ARG A 7 -12.46 -5.14 7.23
N ALA A 8 -11.75 -6.00 6.49
CA ALA A 8 -10.96 -7.08 7.08
C ALA A 8 -9.54 -7.18 6.51
N ASP A 9 -9.32 -6.79 5.25
CA ASP A 9 -8.02 -6.69 4.58
C ASP A 9 -6.85 -6.31 5.51
N SER A 10 -6.85 -5.08 6.03
CA SER A 10 -5.71 -4.53 6.74
C SER A 10 -5.50 -5.14 8.13
N TYR A 11 -6.47 -5.89 8.67
CA TYR A 11 -6.25 -6.66 9.90
C TYR A 11 -5.14 -7.69 9.68
N TYR A 12 -5.24 -8.49 8.60
CA TYR A 12 -4.25 -9.51 8.28
C TYR A 12 -2.88 -8.92 7.92
N GLU A 13 -2.90 -7.79 7.22
CA GLU A 13 -1.69 -7.03 6.89
C GLU A 13 -0.93 -6.58 8.16
N TYR A 14 -1.67 -6.06 9.14
CA TYR A 14 -1.09 -5.49 10.35
C TYR A 14 -0.60 -6.54 11.35
N LEU A 15 -1.14 -7.76 11.34
CA LEU A 15 -0.56 -8.87 12.11
C LEU A 15 0.91 -9.07 11.72
N LEU A 16 1.18 -9.21 10.42
CA LEU A 16 2.54 -9.37 9.91
C LEU A 16 3.39 -8.11 10.11
N LYS A 17 2.86 -6.93 9.72
CA LYS A 17 3.65 -5.69 9.75
C LYS A 17 4.03 -5.27 11.17
N GLN A 18 3.15 -5.49 12.16
CA GLN A 18 3.49 -5.22 13.57
C GLN A 18 4.53 -6.21 14.10
N TRP A 19 4.40 -7.52 13.80
CA TRP A 19 5.44 -8.49 14.16
C TRP A 19 6.81 -8.10 13.60
N ILE A 20 6.88 -7.66 12.34
CA ILE A 20 8.12 -7.15 11.73
C ILE A 20 8.60 -5.87 12.45
N GLN A 21 7.69 -4.91 12.70
CA GLN A 21 8.00 -3.63 13.32
C GLN A 21 8.54 -3.79 14.74
N GLY A 22 8.00 -4.73 15.52
CA GLY A 22 8.44 -5.06 16.88
C GLY A 22 9.77 -5.80 16.94
N GLY A 23 10.45 -6.01 15.80
CA GLY A 23 11.71 -6.75 15.77
C GLY A 23 11.52 -8.26 15.87
N LYS A 24 10.35 -8.77 15.46
CA LYS A 24 9.99 -10.20 15.42
C LYS A 24 9.92 -10.88 16.79
N THR A 25 9.52 -10.16 17.83
CA THR A 25 9.44 -10.67 19.21
C THR A 25 8.03 -10.94 19.71
N GLU A 26 7.01 -10.44 19.01
CA GLU A 26 5.61 -10.57 19.41
C GLU A 26 4.99 -11.82 18.75
N ASP A 27 5.30 -13.01 19.28
CA ASP A 27 4.95 -14.30 18.66
C ASP A 27 3.45 -14.48 18.42
N GLN A 28 2.59 -13.94 19.29
CA GLN A 28 1.14 -14.00 19.11
C GLN A 28 0.66 -13.38 17.79
N LEU A 29 1.29 -12.28 17.36
CA LEU A 29 0.96 -11.63 16.08
C LEU A 29 1.34 -12.53 14.89
N LEU A 30 2.46 -13.24 15.01
CA LEU A 30 2.90 -14.18 13.99
C LEU A 30 1.98 -15.41 13.93
N GLU A 31 1.64 -15.97 15.08
CA GLU A 31 0.74 -17.13 15.19
C GLU A 31 -0.64 -16.82 14.56
N ASP A 32 -1.23 -15.67 14.91
CA ASP A 32 -2.49 -15.21 14.33
C ASP A 32 -2.38 -15.01 12.81
N TYR A 33 -1.27 -14.44 12.32
CA TYR A 33 -1.03 -14.28 10.89
C TYR A 33 -0.94 -15.63 10.17
N LEU A 34 -0.14 -16.56 10.67
CA LEU A 34 0.03 -17.88 10.07
C LEU A 34 -1.30 -18.66 10.06
N GLN A 35 -2.02 -18.64 11.18
CA GLN A 35 -3.34 -19.25 11.28
C GLN A 35 -4.32 -18.65 10.27
N ALA A 36 -4.32 -17.33 10.10
CA ALA A 36 -5.16 -16.65 9.13
C ALA A 36 -4.82 -17.06 7.70
N ILE A 37 -3.53 -17.10 7.31
CA ILE A 37 -3.11 -17.49 5.97
C ILE A 37 -3.47 -18.96 5.68
N GLU A 38 -3.33 -19.86 6.64
CA GLU A 38 -3.83 -21.24 6.50
C GLU A 38 -5.35 -21.30 6.34
N GLY A 39 -6.08 -20.45 7.06
CA GLY A 39 -7.52 -20.27 6.89
C GLY A 39 -7.89 -19.81 5.48
N VAL A 40 -7.14 -18.87 4.91
CA VAL A 40 -7.31 -18.40 3.52
C VAL A 40 -7.07 -19.54 2.54
N LYS A 41 -5.93 -20.24 2.66
CA LYS A 41 -5.56 -21.36 1.78
C LYS A 41 -6.63 -22.45 1.76
N LYS A 42 -7.15 -22.79 2.95
CA LYS A 42 -8.11 -23.89 3.11
C LYS A 42 -9.51 -23.53 2.61
N ASN A 43 -9.97 -22.31 2.84
CA ASN A 43 -11.39 -21.99 2.71
C ASN A 43 -11.72 -20.98 1.60
N LEU A 44 -10.77 -20.13 1.21
CA LEU A 44 -11.04 -18.98 0.34
C LEU A 44 -10.33 -19.05 -1.01
N LEU A 45 -9.31 -19.90 -1.17
CA LEU A 45 -8.64 -20.08 -2.46
C LEU A 45 -9.44 -20.97 -3.39
N GLN A 46 -9.63 -20.47 -4.62
CA GLN A 46 -10.19 -21.23 -5.73
C GLN A 46 -9.44 -20.92 -7.01
N LYS A 47 -9.75 -21.66 -8.09
CA LYS A 47 -9.23 -21.42 -9.43
C LYS A 47 -10.33 -21.01 -10.38
N SER A 48 -10.04 -20.02 -11.22
CA SER A 48 -10.95 -19.60 -12.28
C SER A 48 -10.91 -20.54 -13.50
N SER A 49 -11.84 -20.34 -14.43
CA SER A 49 -11.89 -20.98 -15.75
C SER A 49 -12.01 -19.89 -16.83
N PRO A 50 -11.30 -19.98 -17.96
CA PRO A 50 -10.54 -21.14 -18.43
C PRO A 50 -9.08 -21.19 -17.97
N ASN A 51 -8.50 -20.09 -17.49
CA ASN A 51 -7.05 -19.98 -17.34
C ASN A 51 -6.51 -20.51 -16.00
N GLY A 52 -7.38 -20.93 -15.08
CA GLY A 52 -6.94 -21.52 -13.82
C GLY A 52 -6.29 -20.54 -12.85
N LEU A 53 -6.64 -19.24 -12.93
CA LEU A 53 -6.08 -18.18 -12.09
C LEU A 53 -6.44 -18.44 -10.63
N THR A 54 -5.45 -18.36 -9.74
CA THR A 54 -5.70 -18.53 -8.29
C THR A 54 -6.27 -17.25 -7.73
N PHE A 55 -7.45 -17.29 -7.13
CA PHE A 55 -8.09 -16.10 -6.57
C PHE A 55 -8.61 -16.36 -5.14
N VAL A 56 -8.90 -15.27 -4.41
CA VAL A 56 -9.45 -15.32 -3.06
C VAL A 56 -10.92 -14.89 -3.13
N GLY A 57 -11.83 -15.82 -2.87
CA GLY A 57 -13.26 -15.53 -2.77
C GLY A 57 -13.69 -15.10 -1.36
N GLU A 58 -15.01 -15.06 -1.17
CA GLU A 58 -15.64 -14.79 0.13
C GLU A 58 -16.48 -15.98 0.59
N ILE A 59 -16.68 -16.12 1.90
CA ILE A 59 -17.69 -17.02 2.45
C ILE A 59 -18.81 -16.21 3.09
N SER A 60 -20.02 -16.40 2.59
CA SER A 60 -21.24 -15.80 3.14
C SER A 60 -22.23 -16.90 3.48
N HIS A 61 -22.72 -16.93 4.72
CA HIS A 61 -23.68 -17.95 5.20
C HIS A 61 -23.23 -19.40 4.90
N GLY A 62 -21.92 -19.67 5.01
CA GLY A 62 -21.34 -21.00 4.74
C GLY A 62 -21.17 -21.34 3.27
N GLN A 63 -21.58 -20.46 2.35
CA GLN A 63 -21.43 -20.64 0.91
C GLN A 63 -20.26 -19.84 0.37
N PHE A 64 -19.49 -20.45 -0.53
CA PHE A 64 -18.42 -19.77 -1.24
C PHE A 64 -19.00 -18.85 -2.33
N SER A 65 -18.45 -17.64 -2.41
CA SER A 65 -18.75 -16.65 -3.43
C SER A 65 -17.47 -16.33 -4.19
N PRO A 66 -17.45 -16.43 -5.54
CA PRO A 66 -16.27 -16.10 -6.33
C PRO A 66 -16.06 -14.59 -6.52
N LYS A 67 -16.64 -13.78 -5.63
CA LYS A 67 -16.44 -12.33 -5.56
C LYS A 67 -15.07 -12.02 -4.94
N MET A 68 -14.31 -11.13 -5.56
CA MET A 68 -13.05 -10.63 -5.02
C MET A 68 -13.02 -9.11 -5.20
N ASP A 69 -12.82 -8.39 -4.10
CA ASP A 69 -12.59 -6.95 -4.13
C ASP A 69 -11.16 -6.69 -4.65
N HIS A 70 -10.95 -5.60 -5.38
CA HIS A 70 -9.61 -5.15 -5.78
C HIS A 70 -8.69 -4.93 -4.58
N LEU A 71 -9.27 -4.56 -3.44
CA LEU A 71 -8.58 -4.45 -2.15
C LEU A 71 -7.76 -5.69 -1.82
N VAL A 72 -8.26 -6.90 -2.12
CA VAL A 72 -7.57 -8.17 -1.81
C VAL A 72 -6.21 -8.29 -2.51
N CYS A 73 -5.96 -7.49 -3.55
CA CYS A 73 -4.66 -7.41 -4.21
C CYS A 73 -3.53 -6.84 -3.35
N PHE A 74 -3.77 -6.49 -2.08
CA PHE A 74 -2.71 -6.24 -1.07
C PHE A 74 -2.01 -7.53 -0.62
N LEU A 75 -2.73 -8.67 -0.68
CA LEU A 75 -2.29 -9.95 -0.13
C LEU A 75 -1.03 -10.51 -0.79
N PRO A 76 -0.84 -10.47 -2.14
CA PRO A 76 0.40 -10.94 -2.75
C PRO A 76 1.64 -10.25 -2.18
N GLY A 77 1.60 -8.92 -2.02
CA GLY A 77 2.70 -8.16 -1.44
C GLY A 77 2.96 -8.51 0.02
N THR A 78 1.90 -8.71 0.80
CA THR A 78 1.97 -9.13 2.21
C THR A 78 2.57 -10.53 2.36
N LEU A 79 2.14 -11.49 1.53
CA LEU A 79 2.69 -12.84 1.51
C LEU A 79 4.17 -12.84 1.13
N ALA A 80 4.55 -12.09 0.09
CA ALA A 80 5.94 -11.96 -0.34
C ALA A 80 6.82 -11.31 0.74
N LEU A 81 6.30 -10.29 1.44
CA LEU A 81 6.95 -9.68 2.60
C LEU A 81 7.17 -10.72 3.71
N GLY A 82 6.14 -11.50 4.04
CA GLY A 82 6.25 -12.57 5.04
C GLY A 82 7.33 -13.57 4.68
N ALA A 83 7.31 -14.09 3.45
CA ALA A 83 8.32 -15.04 2.97
C ALA A 83 9.74 -14.45 3.05
N HIS A 84 9.93 -13.18 2.67
CA HIS A 84 11.21 -12.48 2.82
C HIS A 84 11.69 -12.39 4.28
N HIS A 85 10.77 -12.29 5.24
CA HIS A 85 11.07 -12.23 6.66
C HIS A 85 11.22 -13.61 7.33
N GLY A 86 11.25 -14.71 6.55
CA GLY A 86 11.53 -16.06 7.04
C GLY A 86 10.28 -16.91 7.30
N LEU A 87 9.11 -16.48 6.81
CA LEU A 87 7.90 -17.29 6.86
C LEU A 87 7.93 -18.39 5.78
N PRO A 88 7.03 -19.39 5.83
CA PRO A 88 7.04 -20.53 4.92
C PRO A 88 7.17 -20.15 3.43
N ALA A 89 7.98 -20.91 2.69
CA ALA A 89 8.32 -20.60 1.30
C ALA A 89 7.12 -20.63 0.35
N ASP A 90 6.10 -21.44 0.65
CA ASP A 90 4.86 -21.53 -0.12
C ASP A 90 4.05 -20.21 -0.09
N HIS A 91 4.33 -19.30 0.85
CA HIS A 91 3.78 -17.94 0.82
C HIS A 91 4.26 -17.18 -0.42
N MET A 92 5.52 -17.35 -0.83
CA MET A 92 6.02 -16.72 -2.06
C MET A 92 5.39 -17.35 -3.31
N ASP A 93 5.17 -18.67 -3.32
CA ASP A 93 4.48 -19.33 -4.43
C ASP A 93 3.04 -18.84 -4.57
N LEU A 94 2.32 -18.72 -3.45
CA LEU A 94 0.98 -18.16 -3.44
C LEU A 94 0.98 -16.67 -3.82
N ALA A 95 1.95 -15.89 -3.35
CA ALA A 95 2.12 -14.49 -3.72
C ALA A 95 2.25 -14.32 -5.24
N GLN A 96 3.10 -15.11 -5.89
CA GLN A 96 3.27 -15.04 -7.34
C GLN A 96 1.99 -15.41 -8.10
N ARG A 97 1.26 -16.44 -7.65
CA ARG A 97 -0.02 -16.85 -8.28
C ARG A 97 -1.12 -15.79 -8.13
N LEU A 98 -1.25 -15.20 -6.94
CA LEU A 98 -2.22 -14.13 -6.71
C LEU A 98 -1.82 -12.84 -7.43
N MET A 99 -0.51 -12.56 -7.56
CA MET A 99 -0.02 -11.40 -8.30
C MET A 99 -0.37 -11.49 -9.78
N GLU A 100 -0.21 -12.68 -10.39
CA GLU A 100 -0.69 -12.95 -11.76
C GLU A 100 -2.18 -12.64 -11.88
N THR A 101 -3.02 -13.18 -10.99
CA THR A 101 -4.46 -12.92 -10.98
C THR A 101 -4.80 -11.43 -10.86
N CYS A 102 -4.14 -10.71 -9.95
CA CYS A 102 -4.35 -9.28 -9.78
C CYS A 102 -3.92 -8.47 -11.01
N TYR A 103 -2.87 -8.88 -11.71
CA TYR A 103 -2.50 -8.27 -13.00
C TYR A 103 -3.53 -8.62 -14.10
N GLN A 104 -4.04 -9.86 -14.15
CA GLN A 104 -5.11 -10.26 -15.07
C GLN A 104 -6.41 -9.47 -14.86
N MET A 105 -6.71 -9.04 -13.62
CA MET A 105 -7.82 -8.13 -13.34
C MET A 105 -7.68 -6.77 -14.03
N TYR A 106 -6.47 -6.33 -14.38
CA TYR A 106 -6.23 -5.16 -15.21
C TYR A 106 -6.23 -5.52 -16.69
N LEU A 107 -5.44 -6.53 -17.08
CA LEU A 107 -5.17 -6.89 -18.47
C LEU A 107 -6.44 -7.31 -19.22
N GLN A 108 -7.38 -8.00 -18.56
CA GLN A 108 -8.62 -8.46 -19.19
C GLN A 108 -9.68 -7.36 -19.35
N MET A 109 -9.42 -6.15 -18.84
CA MET A 109 -10.33 -5.00 -18.99
C MET A 109 -9.95 -4.20 -20.23
N GLU A 110 -10.95 -3.67 -20.95
CA GLU A 110 -10.74 -2.87 -22.17
C GLU A 110 -9.84 -1.63 -21.94
N THR A 111 -9.91 -1.07 -20.73
CA THR A 111 -9.10 0.09 -20.32
C THR A 111 -7.74 -0.29 -19.76
N GLY A 112 -7.47 -1.56 -19.52
CA GLY A 112 -6.27 -1.99 -18.78
C GLY A 112 -6.28 -1.53 -17.31
N LEU A 113 -7.46 -1.26 -16.72
CA LEU A 113 -7.63 -0.84 -15.33
C LEU A 113 -8.64 -1.76 -14.63
N SER A 114 -8.24 -2.36 -13.52
CA SER A 114 -9.15 -3.21 -12.74
C SER A 114 -10.36 -2.44 -12.21
N PRO A 115 -11.56 -3.05 -12.21
CA PRO A 115 -12.71 -2.52 -11.48
C PRO A 115 -12.53 -2.66 -9.97
N GLU A 116 -13.48 -2.12 -9.21
CA GLU A 116 -13.55 -2.22 -7.75
C GLU A 116 -13.75 -3.66 -7.28
N ILE A 117 -14.61 -4.41 -7.97
CA ILE A 117 -14.98 -5.78 -7.63
C ILE A 117 -15.05 -6.62 -8.90
N VAL A 118 -14.48 -7.82 -8.85
CA VAL A 118 -14.57 -8.85 -9.89
C VAL A 118 -15.30 -10.09 -9.37
N HIS A 119 -15.90 -10.84 -10.28
CA HIS A 119 -16.46 -12.16 -10.00
C HIS A 119 -15.76 -13.17 -10.92
N PHE A 120 -15.18 -14.21 -10.35
CA PHE A 120 -14.47 -15.23 -11.11
C PHE A 120 -15.42 -16.32 -11.59
N ASN A 121 -15.29 -16.69 -12.86
CA ASN A 121 -15.94 -17.87 -13.42
C ASN A 121 -15.20 -19.13 -12.98
N MET A 122 -15.93 -20.14 -12.52
CA MET A 122 -15.38 -21.43 -12.07
C MET A 122 -15.90 -22.62 -12.88
N HIS A 123 -16.87 -22.38 -13.77
CA HIS A 123 -17.51 -23.44 -14.54
C HIS A 123 -16.67 -23.83 -15.76
N GLN A 124 -16.57 -25.13 -16.04
CA GLN A 124 -15.96 -25.61 -17.27
C GLN A 124 -16.72 -25.08 -18.49
N GLY A 125 -15.98 -24.61 -19.50
CA GLY A 125 -16.54 -23.99 -20.70
C GLY A 125 -16.75 -22.48 -20.60
N SER A 126 -16.37 -21.85 -19.47
CA SER A 126 -16.33 -20.39 -19.36
C SER A 126 -15.34 -19.81 -20.38
N THR A 127 -15.74 -18.74 -21.08
CA THR A 127 -14.91 -18.10 -22.11
C THR A 127 -13.94 -17.05 -21.55
N ARG A 128 -14.19 -16.57 -20.33
CA ARG A 128 -13.39 -15.57 -19.63
C ARG A 128 -13.36 -15.89 -18.13
N ASP A 129 -12.21 -15.62 -17.50
CA ASP A 129 -12.05 -15.83 -16.06
C ASP A 129 -12.82 -14.82 -15.22
N ILE A 130 -12.96 -13.59 -15.71
CA ILE A 130 -13.42 -12.45 -14.92
C ILE A 130 -14.71 -11.87 -15.50
N GLU A 131 -15.70 -11.71 -14.64
CA GLU A 131 -16.93 -10.97 -14.88
C GLU A 131 -17.02 -9.75 -13.97
N VAL A 132 -17.61 -8.68 -14.49
CA VAL A 132 -17.75 -7.40 -13.78
C VAL A 132 -19.19 -6.94 -13.86
N LYS A 133 -19.85 -6.88 -12.71
CA LYS A 133 -21.21 -6.36 -12.59
C LYS A 133 -21.21 -4.86 -12.90
N LEU A 134 -22.32 -4.35 -13.43
CA LEU A 134 -22.41 -2.95 -13.87
C LEU A 134 -22.07 -1.94 -12.75
N ALA A 135 -22.55 -2.19 -11.53
CA ALA A 135 -22.30 -1.33 -10.37
C ALA A 135 -20.83 -1.32 -9.93
N ASP A 136 -20.07 -2.36 -10.28
CA ASP A 136 -18.71 -2.60 -9.78
C ASP A 136 -17.62 -2.12 -10.75
N ARG A 137 -17.99 -1.66 -11.95
CA ARG A 137 -17.05 -1.26 -13.02
C ARG A 137 -16.18 -0.03 -12.71
N HIS A 138 -16.45 0.67 -11.62
CA HIS A 138 -15.72 1.89 -11.29
C HIS A 138 -14.28 1.54 -10.87
N ASN A 139 -13.34 2.42 -11.22
CA ASN A 139 -11.95 2.37 -10.76
C ASN A 139 -11.66 3.64 -9.96
N LEU A 140 -11.11 3.48 -8.75
CA LEU A 140 -10.85 4.59 -7.81
C LEU A 140 -9.36 4.92 -7.69
N LEU A 141 -8.55 4.58 -8.70
CA LEU A 141 -7.09 4.75 -8.72
C LEU A 141 -6.41 4.05 -7.53
N ARG A 142 -6.92 2.87 -7.15
CA ARG A 142 -6.47 2.19 -5.94
C ARG A 142 -5.08 1.56 -6.12
N PRO A 143 -4.26 1.49 -5.05
CA PRO A 143 -2.85 1.16 -5.15
C PRO A 143 -2.51 -0.34 -5.01
N GLU A 144 -3.43 -1.20 -4.58
CA GLU A 144 -3.12 -2.50 -3.97
C GLU A 144 -2.35 -3.42 -4.92
N THR A 145 -2.70 -3.42 -6.21
CA THR A 145 -1.96 -4.18 -7.23
C THR A 145 -0.53 -3.65 -7.41
N VAL A 146 -0.34 -2.33 -7.56
CA VAL A 146 1.00 -1.75 -7.74
C VAL A 146 1.85 -1.81 -6.45
N GLU A 147 1.20 -1.81 -5.27
CA GLU A 147 1.85 -2.12 -3.99
C GLU A 147 2.41 -3.54 -4.00
N SER A 148 1.60 -4.53 -4.39
CA SER A 148 2.06 -5.92 -4.47
C SER A 148 3.17 -6.10 -5.52
N LEU A 149 3.08 -5.47 -6.69
CA LEU A 149 4.14 -5.48 -7.71
C LEU A 149 5.47 -4.96 -7.13
N PHE A 150 5.43 -3.91 -6.30
CA PHE A 150 6.62 -3.39 -5.64
C PHE A 150 7.30 -4.44 -4.76
N TYR A 151 6.56 -5.13 -3.88
CA TYR A 151 7.14 -6.16 -3.02
C TYR A 151 7.67 -7.34 -3.83
N LEU A 152 6.90 -7.82 -4.80
CA LEU A 152 7.30 -8.95 -5.65
C LEU A 152 8.58 -8.61 -6.43
N TYR A 153 8.68 -7.45 -7.07
CA TYR A 153 9.92 -7.01 -7.71
C TYR A 153 11.07 -6.90 -6.71
N ARG A 154 10.84 -6.31 -5.53
CA ARG A 154 11.88 -6.11 -4.53
C ARG A 154 12.53 -7.42 -4.08
N PHE A 155 11.74 -8.48 -3.90
CA PHE A 155 12.20 -9.74 -3.35
C PHE A 155 12.61 -10.78 -4.40
N THR A 156 12.02 -10.75 -5.60
CA THR A 156 12.33 -11.71 -6.67
C THR A 156 13.34 -11.17 -7.70
N LYS A 157 13.43 -9.85 -7.86
CA LYS A 157 14.14 -9.17 -8.96
C LYS A 157 13.63 -9.49 -10.36
N ASP A 158 12.44 -10.10 -10.48
CA ASP A 158 11.84 -10.37 -11.78
C ASP A 158 11.30 -9.07 -12.39
N HIS A 159 11.89 -8.66 -13.51
CA HIS A 159 11.57 -7.41 -14.19
C HIS A 159 10.14 -7.37 -14.74
N LYS A 160 9.47 -8.52 -14.93
CA LYS A 160 8.07 -8.54 -15.38
C LYS A 160 7.16 -7.71 -14.49
N TYR A 161 7.44 -7.65 -13.19
CA TYR A 161 6.63 -6.87 -12.25
C TYR A 161 6.77 -5.36 -12.45
N GLN A 162 7.92 -4.89 -12.97
CA GLN A 162 8.09 -3.50 -13.37
C GLN A 162 7.35 -3.22 -14.68
N ASP A 163 7.42 -4.15 -15.63
CA ASP A 163 6.73 -4.03 -16.92
C ASP A 163 5.20 -3.96 -16.73
N TRP A 164 4.64 -4.86 -15.91
CA TRP A 164 3.23 -4.83 -15.52
C TRP A 164 2.86 -3.52 -14.83
N GLY A 165 3.72 -3.01 -13.94
CA GLY A 165 3.50 -1.72 -13.29
C GLY A 165 3.51 -0.54 -14.27
N TRP A 166 4.39 -0.59 -15.28
CA TRP A 166 4.47 0.40 -16.34
C TRP A 166 3.23 0.38 -17.24
N GLU A 167 2.73 -0.79 -17.61
CA GLU A 167 1.48 -0.93 -18.36
C GLU A 167 0.29 -0.33 -17.63
N ILE A 168 0.13 -0.65 -16.33
CA ILE A 168 -0.92 -0.07 -15.49
C ILE A 168 -0.82 1.46 -15.45
N LEU A 169 0.40 2.01 -15.31
CA LEU A 169 0.62 3.45 -15.33
C LEU A 169 0.24 4.09 -16.68
N GLN A 170 0.55 3.42 -17.80
CA GLN A 170 0.14 3.89 -19.13
C GLN A 170 -1.39 3.93 -19.25
N SER A 171 -2.09 2.91 -18.75
CA SER A 171 -3.55 2.88 -18.71
C SER A 171 -4.14 4.03 -17.88
N PHE A 172 -3.58 4.31 -16.69
CA PHE A 172 -4.00 5.49 -15.90
C PHE A 172 -3.79 6.79 -16.68
N ASN A 173 -2.60 6.99 -17.26
CA ASN A 173 -2.30 8.19 -18.03
C ASN A 173 -3.23 8.38 -19.24
N LYS A 174 -3.66 7.28 -19.88
CA LYS A 174 -4.55 7.31 -21.04
C LYS A 174 -6.00 7.59 -20.65
N TYR A 175 -6.52 6.93 -19.62
CA TYR A 175 -7.97 6.91 -19.35
C TYR A 175 -8.41 7.78 -18.17
N THR A 176 -7.51 8.22 -17.28
CA THR A 176 -7.88 8.96 -16.06
C THR A 176 -7.28 10.36 -15.99
N LYS A 177 -6.38 10.70 -16.92
CA LYS A 177 -5.77 12.02 -16.98
C LYS A 177 -6.78 13.06 -17.45
N VAL A 178 -7.09 14.02 -16.58
CA VAL A 178 -7.86 15.20 -16.95
C VAL A 178 -6.92 16.22 -17.58
N SER A 179 -7.22 16.66 -18.81
CA SER A 179 -6.54 17.81 -19.40
C SER A 179 -6.94 19.06 -18.62
N THR A 180 -6.07 19.58 -17.77
CA THR A 180 -6.21 20.98 -17.36
C THR A 180 -5.97 21.82 -18.60
N SER A 181 -7.03 22.38 -19.17
CA SER A 181 -6.90 23.44 -20.16
C SER A 181 -6.05 24.53 -19.52
N LYS A 182 -4.97 24.92 -20.20
CA LYS A 182 -4.15 26.08 -19.84
C LYS A 182 -5.07 27.29 -19.71
N VAL A 183 -5.46 27.67 -18.49
CA VAL A 183 -5.86 29.04 -18.24
C VAL A 183 -4.56 29.84 -18.26
N SER A 184 -4.28 30.47 -19.40
CA SER A 184 -3.31 31.55 -19.49
C SER A 184 -3.72 32.61 -18.48
N THR A 185 -2.89 32.84 -17.47
CA THR A 185 -3.01 33.97 -16.56
C THR A 185 -2.86 35.26 -17.36
N PRO A 186 -3.87 36.15 -17.46
CA PRO A 186 -3.57 37.56 -17.57
C PRO A 186 -3.01 37.97 -16.21
N ARG A 187 -1.84 38.60 -16.18
CA ARG A 187 -1.35 39.31 -15.00
C ARG A 187 -2.47 40.21 -14.44
N SER A 188 -2.97 39.92 -13.23
CA SER A 188 -3.22 40.92 -12.17
C SER A 188 -3.93 40.32 -10.95
N VAL A 189 -3.19 40.39 -9.84
CA VAL A 189 -3.55 40.70 -8.45
C VAL A 189 -5.04 40.95 -8.12
N HIS A 190 -5.56 40.12 -7.19
CA HIS A 190 -6.72 40.24 -6.28
C HIS A 190 -7.90 41.19 -6.59
N GLN A 191 -9.15 40.66 -6.66
CA GLN A 191 -10.28 40.84 -5.69
C GLN A 191 -11.67 40.51 -6.31
N GLY A 192 -12.51 39.78 -5.55
CA GLY A 192 -13.98 39.68 -5.71
C GLY A 192 -14.49 38.45 -6.51
N GLN A 193 -15.57 37.74 -6.16
CA GLN A 193 -16.64 37.90 -5.17
C GLN A 193 -17.15 36.51 -4.74
N TYR A 194 -17.51 36.31 -3.46
CA TYR A 194 -18.24 35.11 -3.00
C TYR A 194 -19.75 35.38 -3.02
N THR A 195 -20.52 34.53 -3.70
CA THR A 195 -22.00 34.57 -3.65
C THR A 195 -22.49 34.01 -2.32
N LYS A 196 -23.19 34.82 -1.54
CA LYS A 196 -23.73 34.45 -0.22
C LYS A 196 -25.05 33.70 -0.39
N VAL A 197 -25.10 32.41 -0.02
CA VAL A 197 -26.36 31.64 0.04
C VAL A 197 -26.91 31.69 1.47
N SER A 198 -28.12 32.20 1.64
CA SER A 198 -28.85 32.26 2.91
C SER A 198 -29.73 31.03 3.11
N THR A 199 -29.63 30.35 4.26
CA THR A 199 -30.55 29.28 4.67
C THR A 199 -31.56 29.76 5.72
N SER A 200 -32.81 29.35 5.56
CA SER A 200 -33.94 29.68 6.43
C SER A 200 -33.85 28.96 7.78
N LYS A 201 -34.09 29.67 8.89
CA LYS A 201 -34.08 29.14 10.26
C LYS A 201 -35.30 28.25 10.52
N VAL A 202 -35.09 27.02 10.99
CA VAL A 202 -36.11 26.21 11.66
C VAL A 202 -35.85 26.27 13.17
N SER A 203 -36.90 26.59 13.94
CA SER A 203 -36.91 26.80 15.38
C SER A 203 -37.27 25.53 16.15
N THR A 204 -36.48 25.17 17.17
CA THR A 204 -36.94 24.32 18.29
C THR A 204 -36.31 24.76 19.62
N PRO A 205 -36.97 24.55 20.78
CA PRO A 205 -36.62 25.19 22.06
C PRO A 205 -35.56 24.44 22.88
N ARG A 206 -35.01 25.18 23.86
CA ARG A 206 -33.75 24.99 24.61
C ARG A 206 -33.83 24.06 25.84
N SER A 207 -32.63 23.64 26.30
CA SER A 207 -32.21 23.11 27.63
C SER A 207 -32.13 21.57 27.71
N VAL A 208 -31.03 20.87 28.04
CA VAL A 208 -29.96 21.03 29.06
C VAL A 208 -28.63 20.36 28.59
N ARG A 209 -27.46 20.80 29.11
CA ARG A 209 -26.07 20.25 29.05
C ARG A 209 -25.98 18.70 29.15
N ALA A 210 -25.01 17.93 28.64
CA ALA A 210 -23.70 18.15 27.98
C ALA A 210 -23.19 16.84 27.30
N ARG A 211 -22.12 16.98 26.49
CA ARG A 211 -21.10 16.02 25.97
C ARG A 211 -21.12 15.73 24.44
N SER A 212 -20.14 16.38 23.81
CA SER A 212 -19.49 16.19 22.50
C SER A 212 -19.73 14.89 21.72
N VAL A 213 -20.23 15.01 20.48
CA VAL A 213 -19.83 14.21 19.31
C VAL A 213 -19.90 15.11 18.06
N HIS A 214 -18.76 15.46 17.47
CA HIS A 214 -18.71 15.99 16.10
C HIS A 214 -18.14 14.92 15.18
N GLN A 215 -19.01 14.29 14.39
CA GLN A 215 -18.64 13.65 13.12
C GLN A 215 -18.40 14.75 12.09
N GLY A 216 -17.13 14.98 11.73
CA GLY A 216 -16.74 15.89 10.67
C GLY A 216 -16.54 15.14 9.36
N GLN A 217 -17.33 15.49 8.33
CA GLN A 217 -17.06 15.16 6.93
C GLN A 217 -15.74 15.81 6.51
N TYR A 218 -14.74 15.03 6.10
CA TYR A 218 -13.52 15.57 5.51
C TYR A 218 -13.68 15.68 3.99
N THR A 219 -13.79 16.90 3.49
CA THR A 219 -13.61 17.24 2.07
C THR A 219 -12.11 17.27 1.77
N LYS A 220 -11.64 16.38 0.89
CA LYS A 220 -10.22 16.29 0.51
C LYS A 220 -9.90 17.41 -0.50
N LEU A 221 -9.19 18.45 -0.05
CA LEU A 221 -8.60 19.47 -0.91
C LEU A 221 -7.32 18.93 -1.58
N SER A 222 -7.28 18.88 -2.90
CA SER A 222 -6.08 18.64 -3.70
C SER A 222 -5.36 19.97 -3.95
N THR A 223 -4.06 20.05 -3.62
CA THR A 223 -3.19 21.16 -4.05
C THR A 223 -2.25 20.65 -5.15
N PRO A 224 -1.94 21.47 -6.18
CA PRO A 224 -1.06 21.06 -7.26
C PRO A 224 0.39 21.41 -6.91
N ARG A 225 1.28 20.41 -6.86
CA ARG A 225 2.71 20.64 -7.12
C ARG A 225 3.30 19.49 -7.92
N SER A 226 3.56 19.79 -9.19
CA SER A 226 4.50 19.08 -10.04
C SER A 226 5.90 19.62 -9.76
N VAL A 227 6.84 18.76 -9.35
CA VAL A 227 8.28 18.95 -9.59
C VAL A 227 8.87 17.57 -9.88
N HIS A 228 9.35 17.37 -11.11
CA HIS A 228 10.15 16.21 -11.48
C HIS A 228 11.64 16.54 -11.25
N GLN A 229 12.32 15.75 -10.41
CA GLN A 229 13.64 15.12 -10.63
C GLN A 229 14.24 14.66 -9.30
N GLY A 230 14.56 13.36 -9.19
CA GLY A 230 15.67 12.84 -8.38
C GLY A 230 15.54 12.79 -6.85
N GLN A 231 15.63 11.56 -6.33
CA GLN A 231 15.90 11.17 -4.93
C GLN A 231 14.73 11.20 -3.93
N TYR A 232 14.58 10.07 -3.22
CA TYR A 232 13.49 9.70 -2.32
C TYR A 232 13.14 10.76 -1.26
N THR A 233 11.84 11.02 -1.07
CA THR A 233 11.33 11.85 0.03
C THR A 233 11.00 11.00 1.25
N LYS A 234 11.64 11.30 2.39
CA LYS A 234 11.41 10.69 3.70
C LYS A 234 10.04 11.12 4.24
N VAL A 235 9.13 10.17 4.48
CA VAL A 235 7.84 10.44 5.14
C VAL A 235 8.04 10.26 6.65
N SER A 236 7.90 11.36 7.41
CA SER A 236 7.81 11.36 8.86
C SER A 236 6.34 11.31 9.27
N THR A 237 5.90 10.21 9.88
CA THR A 237 4.60 10.13 10.56
C THR A 237 4.70 10.80 11.95
N PRO A 238 3.61 11.36 12.50
CA PRO A 238 3.64 11.96 13.83
C PRO A 238 3.80 10.86 14.88
N SER A 239 4.98 10.79 15.49
CA SER A 239 5.19 10.04 16.73
C SER A 239 4.47 10.79 17.86
N SER A 240 3.59 10.11 18.57
CA SER A 240 3.15 10.49 19.91
C SER A 240 4.38 10.54 20.82
N VAL A 241 4.77 11.75 21.25
CA VAL A 241 5.89 11.95 22.17
C VAL A 241 5.35 11.98 23.60
N HIS A 242 5.63 10.93 24.37
CA HIS A 242 5.68 11.04 25.83
C HIS A 242 6.81 12.01 26.19
N GLN A 243 6.50 13.05 26.96
CA GLN A 243 7.49 14.01 27.48
C GLN A 243 8.44 13.31 28.45
N GLY A 244 9.70 13.13 28.03
CA GLY A 244 10.85 12.88 28.90
C GLY A 244 11.84 14.02 28.75
N GLN A 245 12.36 14.54 29.87
CA GLN A 245 13.25 15.71 29.91
C GLN A 245 14.58 15.43 29.21
N TYR A 246 15.03 16.35 28.34
CA TYR A 246 16.39 16.35 27.80
C TYR A 246 17.06 17.73 27.97
N THR A 247 18.26 17.73 28.55
CA THR A 247 19.13 18.89 28.75
C THR A 247 19.81 19.28 27.43
N LYS A 248 19.79 20.58 27.09
CA LYS A 248 20.32 21.14 25.85
C LYS A 248 21.84 21.33 25.94
N LEU A 249 22.61 20.66 25.08
CA LEU A 249 24.05 20.92 24.88
C LEU A 249 24.27 21.59 23.52
N SER A 250 24.86 22.78 23.51
CA SER A 250 25.25 23.51 22.31
C SER A 250 26.73 23.23 21.98
N THR A 251 27.02 22.95 20.70
CA THR A 251 28.40 22.93 20.18
C THR A 251 28.52 23.85 18.97
N SER A 252 29.54 24.71 18.99
CA SER A 252 29.81 25.71 17.95
C SER A 252 30.40 25.08 16.70
N ARG A 253 29.96 25.52 15.52
CA ARG A 253 30.59 25.21 14.23
C ARG A 253 32.05 25.69 14.21
N ARG A 254 32.99 24.81 13.87
CA ARG A 254 34.26 25.20 13.23
C ARG A 254 34.25 24.73 11.78
N SER A 255 34.51 25.68 10.89
CA SER A 255 34.79 25.50 9.47
C SER A 255 36.11 24.76 9.27
N PHE A 256 36.18 23.87 8.29
CA PHE A 256 37.43 23.30 7.80
C PHE A 256 37.62 23.69 6.33
N SER A 257 38.72 24.41 6.07
CA SER A 257 39.30 24.59 4.75
C SER A 257 40.12 23.36 4.36
N ARG A 258 40.12 23.02 3.06
CA ARG A 258 40.94 21.96 2.46
C ARG A 258 42.39 22.42 2.28
N SER A 259 43.35 21.54 2.50
CA SER A 259 44.65 21.52 1.83
C SER A 259 45.20 20.09 1.76
N ALA A 260 45.96 19.82 0.71
CA ALA A 260 46.27 18.50 0.16
C ALA A 260 47.69 18.00 0.46
N ALA A 261 47.87 16.69 0.21
CA ALA A 261 49.10 15.94 -0.13
C ALA A 261 50.06 15.47 0.98
N GLY A 262 50.46 14.19 0.89
CA GLY A 262 51.64 13.60 1.56
C GLY A 262 51.48 12.11 1.93
N GLY A 263 52.23 11.21 1.29
CA GLY A 263 52.25 9.74 1.51
C GLY A 263 53.06 9.24 2.73
N PRO A 264 53.26 7.90 2.87
CA PRO A 264 53.37 7.15 4.15
C PRO A 264 54.84 6.83 4.58
N PRO A 265 55.11 6.25 5.79
CA PRO A 265 55.20 4.77 5.96
C PRO A 265 54.98 4.14 7.39
N ARG A 266 54.67 2.82 7.39
CA ARG A 266 55.03 1.67 8.29
C ARG A 266 55.06 1.75 9.85
N GLY A 267 54.51 0.70 10.52
CA GLY A 267 55.07 0.12 11.78
C GLY A 267 54.12 -0.48 12.85
N SER A 268 54.02 -1.82 12.87
CA SER A 268 53.87 -2.84 13.96
C SER A 268 53.24 -2.56 15.36
N GLY A 269 52.42 -3.51 15.87
CA GLY A 269 52.23 -3.76 17.31
C GLY A 269 50.90 -4.41 17.77
N CYS A 270 50.95 -5.66 18.28
CA CYS A 270 49.86 -6.46 18.86
C CYS A 270 49.26 -5.91 20.17
N LEU A 271 47.96 -6.17 20.43
CA LEU A 271 47.45 -6.89 21.63
C LEU A 271 45.91 -7.05 21.61
N VAL A 272 45.47 -8.15 22.21
CA VAL A 272 44.16 -8.81 22.20
C VAL A 272 43.15 -8.12 23.14
N ASN A 273 41.88 -7.91 22.71
CA ASN A 273 40.69 -8.49 23.38
C ASN A 273 39.35 -8.22 22.66
N SER A 274 38.60 -9.31 22.46
CA SER A 274 37.13 -9.47 22.46
C SER A 274 36.21 -8.25 22.26
N ARG A 275 35.38 -8.30 21.19
CA ARG A 275 33.91 -8.09 21.24
C ARG A 275 33.27 -8.22 19.85
N LEU A 276 32.05 -8.74 19.85
CA LEU A 276 31.13 -8.91 18.73
C LEU A 276 31.10 -7.68 17.81
N GLY A 277 31.09 -7.93 16.50
CA GLY A 277 30.84 -6.90 15.48
C GLY A 277 30.36 -7.54 14.19
N PHE A 278 29.05 -7.66 14.05
CA PHE A 278 28.38 -7.86 12.77
C PHE A 278 28.81 -6.75 11.80
N ARG A 279 29.33 -7.13 10.63
CA ARG A 279 29.58 -6.22 9.50
C ARG A 279 28.76 -6.72 8.32
N ILE A 280 27.71 -5.98 7.98
CA ILE A 280 27.03 -6.03 6.70
C ILE A 280 27.47 -4.77 5.96
N GLU A 281 28.19 -4.93 4.84
CA GLU A 281 28.35 -3.88 3.84
C GLU A 281 27.68 -4.35 2.53
N VAL A 282 26.61 -3.61 2.20
CA VAL A 282 25.90 -3.38 0.93
C VAL A 282 25.41 -4.58 0.12
#